data_AF-A0A401NZK1-F1
#
_entry.id   AF-A0A401NZK1-F1
#
_cell.length_a   1.000
_cell.length_b   1.000
_cell.length_c   1.000
_cell.angle_alpha   90.00
_cell.angle_beta   90.00
_cell.angle_gamma   90.00
#
_symmetry.space_group_name_H-M   'P 1'
#
loop_
_entity.id
_entity.type
_entity.pdbx_description
1 polymer ?
#
loop_
_entity_poly.entity_id
_entity_poly.type
_entity_poly.pdbx_seq_one_letter_code
_entity_poly.pdbx_strand_id
1 'polypeptide(L)'
;MFVGLLEWGPFDLVIGGSPCNDLSIVNPARKGLYEGTGRLFFEFYRLLHETRPKEGDNRPFFWLFENVVAMGVSDKRDISRFLECNPVMIDAKEVSAAHRARYFWGNLPGMNRPLVAMYNDKLELQTCLEHGRTAKFNKVRTITTRSNSVKQGKDQHFPVLMNEKEDILWCTEMERVFGFPVHYTDVSNMSRLARQRLLGRSWSVPVIRHLFAPLKEYFACV
;
A
#
# COMPACT_ATOMS: atom_id res chain seq x y z
N MET A 1 -9.54 -11.59 30.48
CA MET A 1 -8.25 -10.97 30.87
C MET A 1 -7.78 -10.20 29.65
N PHE A 2 -7.84 -8.86 29.67
CA PHE A 2 -7.28 -8.07 28.56
C PHE A 2 -5.77 -8.04 28.74
N VAL A 3 -5.06 -8.77 27.89
CA VAL A 3 -3.60 -8.76 27.83
C VAL A 3 -3.19 -7.41 27.25
N GLY A 4 -2.43 -6.62 28.01
CA GLY A 4 -1.92 -5.32 27.53
C GLY A 4 -0.79 -5.50 26.52
N LEU A 5 -0.55 -4.52 25.63
CA LEU A 5 0.54 -4.58 24.64
C LEU A 5 1.93 -4.84 25.23
N LEU A 6 2.13 -4.45 26.49
CA LEU A 6 3.37 -4.69 27.23
C LEU A 6 3.69 -6.18 27.40
N GLU A 7 2.69 -7.07 27.36
CA GLU A 7 2.89 -8.52 27.47
C GLU A 7 3.23 -9.18 26.12
N TRP A 8 2.95 -8.51 25.00
CA TRP A 8 3.28 -9.01 23.65
C TRP A 8 4.58 -8.43 23.10
N GLY A 9 5.06 -7.33 23.70
CA GLY A 9 6.31 -6.69 23.34
C GLY A 9 7.53 -7.30 24.06
N PRO A 10 8.72 -6.68 23.88
CA PRO A 10 8.96 -5.45 23.12
C PRO A 10 8.79 -5.65 21.60
N PHE A 11 8.49 -4.55 20.89
CA PHE A 11 8.39 -4.54 19.43
C PHE A 11 9.51 -3.71 18.83
N ASP A 12 10.17 -4.21 17.80
CA ASP A 12 11.24 -3.48 17.11
C ASP A 12 10.73 -2.72 15.87
N LEU A 13 9.58 -3.13 15.32
CA LEU A 13 8.97 -2.54 14.13
C LEU A 13 7.44 -2.46 14.30
N VAL A 14 6.87 -1.26 14.14
CA VAL A 14 5.42 -1.01 14.17
C VAL A 14 4.95 -0.44 12.84
N ILE A 15 4.09 -1.16 12.13
CA ILE A 15 3.64 -0.76 10.78
C ILE A 15 2.12 -0.73 10.67
N GLY A 16 1.59 0.17 9.85
CA GLY A 16 0.16 0.27 9.64
C GLY A 16 -0.25 1.16 8.48
N GLY A 17 -1.44 0.91 7.96
CA GLY A 17 -2.12 1.78 7.00
C GLY A 17 -3.60 1.79 7.35
N SER A 18 -4.12 2.94 7.79
CA SER A 18 -5.53 3.03 8.19
C SER A 18 -6.46 3.04 6.97
N PRO A 19 -7.72 2.62 7.11
CA PRO A 19 -8.67 2.65 5.99
C PRO A 19 -8.84 4.06 5.42
N CYS A 20 -8.50 4.24 4.15
CA CYS A 20 -8.52 5.55 3.49
C CYS A 20 -9.90 5.99 2.99
N ASN A 21 -10.97 5.24 3.25
CA ASN A 21 -12.30 5.50 2.69
C ASN A 21 -12.84 6.89 3.07
N ASP A 22 -12.64 7.30 4.33
CA ASP A 22 -13.06 8.61 4.84
C ASP A 22 -11.97 9.68 4.74
N LEU A 23 -10.77 9.32 4.31
CA LEU A 23 -9.66 10.26 4.07
C LEU A 23 -9.56 10.66 2.60
N SER A 24 -9.92 9.76 1.69
CA SER A 24 -9.67 9.96 0.28
C SER A 24 -10.66 10.96 -0.35
N ILE A 25 -10.15 11.99 -1.01
CA ILE A 25 -10.96 12.98 -1.73
C ILE A 25 -11.72 12.39 -2.92
N VAL A 26 -11.35 11.18 -3.37
CA VAL A 26 -12.08 10.44 -4.41
C VAL A 26 -13.45 9.94 -3.92
N ASN A 27 -13.64 9.87 -2.60
CA ASN A 27 -14.93 9.59 -1.99
C ASN A 27 -15.65 10.92 -1.69
N PRO A 28 -16.75 11.25 -2.40
CA PRO A 28 -17.51 12.46 -2.12
C PRO A 28 -18.19 12.43 -0.74
N ALA A 29 -18.47 11.24 -0.21
CA ALA A 29 -19.12 11.04 1.09
C ALA A 29 -18.11 10.85 2.25
N ARG A 30 -16.85 11.29 2.06
CA ARG A 30 -15.80 11.15 3.07
C ARG A 30 -16.13 11.94 4.33
N LYS A 31 -15.82 11.38 5.50
CA LYS A 31 -16.05 12.03 6.80
C LYS A 31 -14.81 12.73 7.39
N GLY A 32 -13.64 12.58 6.77
CA GLY A 32 -12.38 13.19 7.23
C GLY A 32 -11.70 12.39 8.34
N LEU A 33 -10.60 12.94 8.87
CA LEU A 33 -9.73 12.27 9.84
C LEU A 33 -10.41 11.98 11.20
N TYR A 34 -11.33 12.84 11.65
CA TYR A 34 -11.91 12.77 13.00
C TYR A 34 -13.20 11.96 13.09
N GLU A 35 -13.76 11.53 11.95
CA GLU A 35 -15.01 10.79 11.87
C GLU A 35 -14.89 9.49 11.06
N GLY A 36 -15.95 8.68 11.06
CA GLY A 36 -16.01 7.45 10.29
C GLY A 36 -14.84 6.50 10.57
N THR A 37 -14.25 5.94 9.52
CA THR A 37 -13.04 5.11 9.62
C THR A 37 -11.75 5.93 9.67
N GLY A 38 -11.78 7.24 9.41
CA GLY A 38 -10.61 8.11 9.47
C GLY A 38 -9.96 8.11 10.86
N ARG A 39 -10.80 8.06 11.91
CA ARG A 39 -10.35 8.04 13.31
C ARG A 39 -9.45 6.86 13.66
N LEU A 40 -9.45 5.78 12.88
CA LEU A 40 -8.59 4.62 13.11
C LEU A 40 -7.09 4.95 12.94
N PHE A 41 -6.75 6.11 12.35
CA PHE A 41 -5.42 6.68 12.46
C PHE A 41 -4.99 6.89 13.93
N PHE A 42 -5.88 7.39 14.79
CA PHE A 42 -5.56 7.67 16.19
C PHE A 42 -5.29 6.39 17.00
N GLU A 43 -5.86 5.25 16.59
CA GLU A 43 -5.50 3.96 17.18
C GLU A 43 -4.06 3.58 16.84
N PHE A 44 -3.62 3.77 15.59
CA PHE A 44 -2.21 3.57 15.25
C PHE A 44 -1.31 4.50 16.05
N TYR A 45 -1.67 5.79 16.16
CA TYR A 45 -0.91 6.76 16.96
C TYR A 45 -0.80 6.36 18.43
N ARG A 46 -1.91 5.93 19.05
CA ARG A 46 -1.94 5.43 20.44
C ARG A 46 -1.02 4.23 20.61
N LEU A 47 -1.15 3.22 19.74
CA LEU A 47 -0.33 2.01 19.78
C LEU A 47 1.15 2.30 19.54
N LEU A 48 1.47 3.22 18.64
CA LEU A 48 2.85 3.66 18.39
C LEU A 48 3.47 4.31 19.63
N HIS A 49 2.70 5.13 20.36
CA HIS A 49 3.16 5.75 21.60
C HIS A 49 3.37 4.70 22.71
N GLU A 50 2.46 3.75 22.86
CA GLU A 50 2.54 2.67 23.86
C GLU A 50 3.71 1.70 23.64
N THR A 51 4.14 1.51 22.39
CA THR A 51 5.17 0.53 22.01
C THR A 51 6.57 1.13 21.87
N ARG A 52 6.69 2.47 21.87
CA ARG A 52 7.97 3.18 21.77
C ARG A 52 8.86 2.86 23.00
N PRO A 53 10.17 2.63 22.82
CA PRO A 53 11.11 2.52 23.94
C PRO A 53 10.99 3.72 24.89
N LYS A 54 11.14 3.46 26.19
CA LYS A 54 11.16 4.52 27.20
C LYS A 54 12.44 5.33 27.08
N GLU A 55 12.42 6.56 27.60
CA GLU A 55 13.63 7.38 27.68
C GLU A 55 14.76 6.62 28.40
N GLY A 56 15.96 6.62 27.80
CA GLY A 56 17.12 5.85 28.28
C GLY A 56 17.25 4.44 27.68
N ASP A 57 16.20 3.89 27.06
CA ASP A 57 16.29 2.64 26.28
C ASP A 57 16.71 2.94 24.84
N ASN A 58 17.98 2.67 24.54
CA ASN A 58 18.59 2.95 23.23
C ASN A 58 18.41 1.82 22.22
N ARG A 59 17.51 0.86 22.46
CA ARG A 59 17.24 -0.21 21.47
C ARG A 59 16.74 0.39 20.15
N PRO A 60 17.14 -0.16 18.99
CA PRO A 60 16.57 0.24 17.71
C PRO A 60 15.04 0.08 17.72
N PHE A 61 14.33 1.11 17.27
CA PHE A 61 12.88 1.08 17.14
C PHE A 61 12.45 1.79 15.87
N PHE A 62 11.70 1.07 15.06
CA PHE A 62 11.25 1.53 13.75
C PHE A 62 9.74 1.54 13.66
N TRP A 63 9.21 2.46 12.85
CA TRP A 63 7.80 2.51 12.55
C TRP A 63 7.53 3.08 11.16
N LEU A 64 6.40 2.68 10.58
CA LEU A 64 5.93 3.11 9.28
C LEU A 64 4.42 3.24 9.27
N PHE A 65 3.91 4.40 8.84
CA PHE A 65 2.50 4.63 8.59
C PHE A 65 2.28 5.01 7.11
N GLU A 66 1.35 4.34 6.45
CA GLU A 66 1.01 4.58 5.05
C GLU A 66 -0.41 5.14 4.90
N ASN A 67 -0.60 6.04 3.93
CA ASN A 67 -1.94 6.40 3.48
C ASN A 67 -1.97 7.01 2.05
N VAL A 68 -3.17 7.27 1.53
CA VAL A 68 -3.37 7.80 0.17
C VAL A 68 -2.88 9.24 -0.01
N VAL A 69 -2.27 9.55 -1.16
CA VAL A 69 -1.89 10.93 -1.50
C VAL A 69 -3.10 11.84 -1.69
N ALA A 70 -4.20 11.27 -2.19
CA ALA A 70 -5.45 11.95 -2.46
C ALA A 70 -6.26 12.16 -1.16
N MET A 71 -5.71 12.89 -0.19
CA MET A 71 -6.35 13.27 1.08
C MET A 71 -6.43 14.80 1.23
N GLY A 72 -7.26 15.30 2.15
CA GLY A 72 -7.35 16.73 2.44
C GLY A 72 -6.02 17.30 2.96
N VAL A 73 -5.72 18.56 2.62
CA VAL A 73 -4.49 19.23 3.08
C VAL A 73 -4.45 19.34 4.61
N SER A 74 -5.60 19.61 5.24
CA SER A 74 -5.74 19.62 6.71
C SER A 74 -5.49 18.23 7.31
N ASP A 75 -6.06 17.17 6.73
CA ASP A 75 -5.86 15.80 7.23
C ASP A 75 -4.38 15.41 7.15
N LYS A 76 -3.72 15.69 6.01
CA LYS A 76 -2.27 15.46 5.85
C LYS A 76 -1.46 16.20 6.91
N ARG A 77 -1.75 17.49 7.12
CA ARG A 77 -1.06 18.33 8.10
C ARG A 77 -1.25 17.79 9.51
N ASP A 78 -2.47 17.40 9.87
CA ASP A 78 -2.79 16.93 11.21
C ASP A 78 -2.14 15.55 11.45
N ILE A 79 -2.19 14.61 10.49
CA ILE A 79 -1.44 13.34 10.56
C ILE A 79 0.06 13.60 10.78
N SER A 80 0.67 14.48 9.98
CA SER A 80 2.08 14.85 10.15
C SER A 80 2.38 15.47 11.52
N ARG A 81 1.45 16.24 12.08
CA ARG A 81 1.59 16.85 13.41
C ARG A 81 1.56 15.79 14.51
N PHE A 82 0.62 14.84 14.45
CA PHE A 82 0.54 13.75 15.43
C PHE A 82 1.74 12.80 15.33
N LEU A 83 2.19 12.50 14.12
CA LEU A 83 3.35 11.63 13.88
C LEU A 83 4.71 12.34 13.98
N GLU A 84 4.71 13.66 14.25
CA GLU A 84 5.90 14.51 14.40
C GLU A 84 6.89 14.42 13.22
N CYS A 85 6.41 14.13 12.02
CA CYS A 85 7.23 14.08 10.81
C CYS A 85 6.39 14.33 9.55
N ASN A 86 7.06 14.69 8.46
CA ASN A 86 6.43 14.84 7.15
C ASN A 86 6.51 13.53 6.36
N PRO A 87 5.54 13.24 5.47
CA PRO A 87 5.57 12.02 4.68
C PRO A 87 6.55 12.13 3.51
N VAL A 88 7.08 10.98 3.12
CA VAL A 88 7.66 10.75 1.80
C VAL A 88 6.55 10.30 0.85
N MET A 89 6.49 10.87 -0.35
CA MET A 89 5.57 10.42 -1.38
C MET A 89 6.29 9.44 -2.31
N ILE A 90 5.77 8.22 -2.42
CA ILE A 90 6.29 7.20 -3.32
C ILE A 90 5.16 6.72 -4.23
N ASP A 91 5.40 6.74 -5.53
CA ASP A 91 4.50 6.16 -6.53
C ASP A 91 5.05 4.82 -7.01
N ALA A 92 4.25 3.77 -6.86
CA ALA A 92 4.63 2.43 -7.30
C ALA A 92 4.89 2.34 -8.80
N LYS A 93 4.49 3.33 -9.62
CA LYS A 93 4.73 3.31 -11.07
C LYS A 93 6.21 3.14 -11.44
N GLU A 94 7.13 3.56 -10.57
CA GLU A 94 8.58 3.46 -10.83
C GLU A 94 9.10 2.01 -10.68
N VAL A 95 8.36 1.14 -9.98
CA VAL A 95 8.78 -0.24 -9.66
C VAL A 95 7.68 -1.28 -9.91
N SER A 96 6.59 -0.88 -10.55
CA SER A 96 5.45 -1.74 -10.87
C SER A 96 4.70 -1.25 -12.10
N ALA A 97 3.79 -2.09 -12.59
CA ALA A 97 2.93 -1.80 -13.74
C ALA A 97 1.68 -0.96 -13.39
N ALA A 98 1.62 -0.32 -12.21
CA ALA A 98 0.47 0.48 -11.79
C ALA A 98 0.86 1.83 -11.18
N HIS A 99 0.05 2.85 -11.45
CA HIS A 99 0.04 4.07 -10.66
C HIS A 99 -0.52 3.79 -9.27
N ARG A 100 0.24 4.11 -8.22
CA ARG A 100 -0.18 3.98 -6.82
C ARG A 100 0.65 4.91 -5.94
N ALA A 101 0.47 6.21 -6.11
CA ALA A 101 1.07 7.22 -5.24
C ALA A 101 0.50 7.13 -3.81
N ARG A 102 1.38 7.01 -2.82
CA ARG A 102 1.07 6.93 -1.37
C ARG A 102 2.04 7.79 -0.57
N TYR A 103 1.55 8.28 0.57
CA TYR A 103 2.36 8.93 1.58
C TYR A 103 2.83 7.90 2.61
N PHE A 104 4.08 8.02 3.01
CA PHE A 104 4.71 7.19 4.02
C PHE A 104 5.35 8.09 5.09
N TRP A 105 4.83 8.04 6.31
CA TRP A 105 5.45 8.61 7.50
C TRP A 105 6.21 7.52 8.23
N GLY A 106 7.34 7.85 8.84
CA GLY A 106 8.12 6.86 9.56
C GLY A 106 9.53 7.35 9.85
N ASN A 107 10.30 6.46 10.48
CA ASN A 107 11.69 6.69 10.82
C ASN A 107 12.62 5.61 10.22
N LEU A 108 12.18 4.91 9.19
CA LEU A 108 13.02 3.92 8.52
C LEU A 108 14.26 4.60 7.91
N PRO A 109 15.44 3.98 7.96
CA PRO A 109 16.64 4.57 7.37
C PRO A 109 16.46 4.83 5.87
N GLY A 110 16.82 6.03 5.42
CA GLY A 110 16.88 6.35 4.00
C GLY A 110 15.53 6.28 3.25
N MET A 111 14.39 6.59 3.90
CA MET A 111 13.07 6.63 3.21
C MET A 111 13.03 7.60 2.01
N ASN A 112 13.82 8.68 2.05
CA ASN A 112 13.89 9.69 0.98
C ASN A 112 14.82 9.31 -0.18
N ARG A 113 15.47 8.14 -0.13
CA ARG A 113 16.41 7.76 -1.18
C ARG A 113 15.65 7.45 -2.50
N PRO A 114 16.29 7.61 -3.66
CA PRO A 114 15.66 7.30 -4.93
C PRO A 114 15.12 5.88 -4.98
N LEU A 115 13.92 5.73 -5.51
CA LEU A 115 13.31 4.42 -5.76
C LEU A 115 13.94 3.83 -7.03
N VAL A 116 14.54 2.64 -6.91
CA VAL A 116 15.24 1.95 -8.00
C VAL A 116 14.56 0.62 -8.28
N ALA A 117 14.18 0.40 -9.54
CA ALA A 117 13.65 -0.87 -10.00
C ALA A 117 14.73 -1.95 -9.98
N MET A 118 14.37 -3.13 -9.50
CA MET A 118 15.20 -4.34 -9.61
C MET A 118 14.86 -5.09 -10.89
N TYR A 119 15.78 -5.95 -11.34
CA TYR A 119 15.62 -6.73 -12.57
C TYR A 119 14.37 -7.63 -12.59
N ASN A 120 13.88 -8.05 -11.41
CA ASN A 120 12.67 -8.86 -11.26
C ASN A 120 11.37 -8.05 -11.17
N ASP A 121 11.44 -6.72 -11.15
CA ASP A 121 10.26 -5.88 -11.05
C ASP A 121 9.53 -5.81 -12.39
N LYS A 122 8.23 -6.10 -12.38
CA LYS A 122 7.37 -6.08 -13.56
C LYS A 122 6.87 -4.66 -13.81
N LEU A 123 7.64 -3.90 -14.60
CA LEU A 123 7.38 -2.48 -14.85
C LEU A 123 6.27 -2.23 -15.88
N GLU A 124 6.05 -3.16 -16.79
CA GLU A 124 5.06 -3.04 -17.85
C GLU A 124 3.93 -4.04 -17.65
N LEU A 125 2.70 -3.62 -17.95
CA LEU A 125 1.50 -4.43 -17.78
C LEU A 125 1.60 -5.76 -18.54
N GLN A 126 2.17 -5.75 -19.75
CA GLN A 126 2.33 -6.95 -20.57
C GLN A 126 3.10 -8.05 -19.83
N THR A 127 4.10 -7.70 -19.01
CA THR A 127 4.89 -8.66 -18.23
C THR A 127 4.13 -9.27 -17.05
N CYS A 128 2.95 -8.73 -16.72
CA CYS A 128 2.05 -9.24 -15.69
C CYS A 128 0.93 -10.13 -16.25
N LEU A 129 0.70 -10.14 -17.56
CA LEU A 129 -0.42 -10.86 -18.17
C LEU A 129 -0.12 -12.36 -18.33
N GLU A 130 -1.17 -13.18 -18.37
CA GLU A 130 -1.06 -14.58 -18.78
C GLU A 130 -0.80 -14.72 -20.29
N HIS A 131 -0.40 -15.92 -20.71
CA HIS A 131 -0.17 -16.24 -22.12
C HIS A 131 -1.43 -16.02 -22.98
N GLY A 132 -1.23 -15.56 -24.22
CA GLY A 132 -2.32 -15.30 -25.17
C GLY A 132 -3.10 -14.00 -24.92
N ARG A 133 -2.60 -13.12 -24.06
CA ARG A 133 -3.24 -11.85 -23.69
C ARG A 133 -2.31 -10.67 -23.98
N THR A 134 -2.88 -9.59 -24.50
CA THR A 134 -2.14 -8.40 -24.93
C THR A 134 -2.57 -7.17 -24.14
N ALA A 135 -1.62 -6.45 -23.56
CA ALA A 135 -1.85 -5.21 -22.84
C ALA A 135 -2.15 -4.06 -23.80
N LYS A 136 -3.21 -3.29 -23.53
CA LYS A 136 -3.52 -2.05 -24.25
C LYS A 136 -2.79 -0.82 -23.71
N PHE A 137 -2.23 -0.92 -22.51
CA PHE A 137 -1.58 0.18 -21.80
C PHE A 137 -0.29 -0.32 -21.15
N ASN A 138 0.76 0.52 -21.11
CA ASN A 138 2.02 0.16 -20.45
C ASN A 138 1.87 0.04 -18.93
N LYS A 139 1.07 0.91 -18.32
CA LYS A 139 0.74 0.89 -16.89
C LYS A 139 -0.74 1.12 -16.70
N VAL A 140 -1.32 0.49 -15.68
CA VAL A 140 -2.72 0.73 -15.28
C VAL A 140 -2.81 1.87 -14.27
N ARG A 141 -3.97 2.56 -14.26
CA ARG A 141 -4.34 3.47 -13.19
C ARG A 141 -4.47 2.74 -11.85
N THR A 142 -4.58 3.51 -10.76
CA THR A 142 -4.76 2.97 -9.40
C THR A 142 -5.92 1.98 -9.32
N ILE A 143 -5.59 0.71 -9.12
CA ILE A 143 -6.59 -0.33 -8.84
C ILE A 143 -7.10 -0.14 -7.41
N THR A 144 -8.41 -0.05 -7.28
CA THR A 144 -9.12 0.09 -6.00
C THR A 144 -10.04 -1.12 -5.77
N THR A 145 -10.78 -1.07 -4.67
CA THR A 145 -11.79 -2.08 -4.33
C THR A 145 -13.01 -2.11 -5.25
N ARG A 146 -13.21 -1.08 -6.07
CA ARG A 146 -14.33 -1.00 -7.01
C ARG A 146 -13.93 -1.63 -8.34
N SER A 147 -14.79 -2.50 -8.88
CA SER A 147 -14.56 -3.21 -10.15
C SER A 147 -14.23 -2.27 -11.32
N ASN A 148 -14.88 -1.11 -11.38
CA ASN A 148 -14.66 -0.10 -12.41
C ASN A 148 -13.25 0.53 -12.39
N SER A 149 -12.50 0.44 -11.30
CA SER A 149 -11.12 0.98 -11.23
C SER A 149 -10.12 0.26 -12.13
N VAL A 150 -10.47 -0.93 -12.63
CA VAL A 150 -9.66 -1.68 -13.62
C VAL A 150 -9.81 -1.07 -15.02
N LYS A 151 -10.90 -0.34 -15.29
CA LYS A 151 -11.13 0.33 -16.56
C LYS A 151 -10.24 1.57 -16.69
N GLN A 152 -9.78 1.82 -17.91
CA GLN A 152 -8.78 2.84 -18.23
C GLN A 152 -9.39 3.97 -19.08
N GLY A 153 -8.74 5.12 -19.08
CA GLY A 153 -9.15 6.27 -19.92
C GLY A 153 -10.42 6.97 -19.43
N LYS A 154 -10.91 7.93 -20.23
CA LYS A 154 -12.23 8.54 -20.03
C LYS A 154 -13.33 7.62 -20.55
N ASP A 155 -13.03 6.89 -21.61
CA ASP A 155 -13.95 6.00 -22.33
C ASP A 155 -14.11 4.63 -21.68
N GLN A 156 -13.51 4.42 -20.50
CA GLN A 156 -13.73 3.25 -19.65
C GLN A 156 -13.40 1.90 -20.34
N HIS A 157 -12.34 1.88 -21.14
CA HIS A 157 -11.85 0.67 -21.81
C HIS A 157 -11.28 -0.35 -20.83
N PHE A 158 -11.43 -1.64 -21.12
CA PHE A 158 -10.67 -2.65 -20.39
C PHE A 158 -9.19 -2.63 -20.82
N PRO A 159 -8.26 -3.01 -19.92
CA PRO A 159 -6.82 -2.85 -20.16
C PRO A 159 -6.18 -3.96 -21.00
N VAL A 160 -6.90 -5.06 -21.27
CA VAL A 160 -6.37 -6.26 -21.93
C VAL A 160 -7.20 -6.63 -23.15
N LEU A 161 -6.55 -7.19 -24.17
CA LEU A 161 -7.16 -7.90 -25.29
C LEU A 161 -6.85 -9.40 -25.19
N MET A 162 -7.87 -10.23 -25.41
CA MET A 162 -7.73 -11.67 -25.55
C MET A 162 -8.62 -12.11 -26.72
N ASN A 163 -8.03 -12.74 -27.74
CA ASN A 163 -8.73 -13.11 -28.99
C ASN A 163 -9.48 -11.91 -29.59
N GLU A 164 -8.78 -10.78 -29.71
CA GLU A 164 -9.30 -9.50 -30.27
C GLU A 164 -10.46 -8.86 -29.50
N LYS A 165 -10.84 -9.41 -28.34
CA LYS A 165 -11.89 -8.86 -27.48
C LYS A 165 -11.30 -8.23 -26.22
N GLU A 166 -11.90 -7.13 -25.78
CA GLU A 166 -11.55 -6.49 -24.52
C GLU A 166 -11.87 -7.39 -23.33
N ASP A 167 -10.92 -7.52 -22.41
CA ASP A 167 -11.07 -8.28 -21.17
C ASP A 167 -10.47 -7.55 -19.96
N ILE A 168 -10.99 -7.84 -18.78
CA ILE A 168 -10.47 -7.34 -17.49
C ILE A 168 -9.15 -8.01 -17.12
N LEU A 169 -8.43 -7.40 -16.17
CA LEU A 169 -7.34 -8.12 -15.49
C LEU A 169 -7.87 -9.29 -14.68
N TRP A 170 -7.21 -10.42 -14.81
CA TRP A 170 -7.43 -11.58 -13.94
C TRP A 170 -6.80 -11.36 -12.56
N CYS A 171 -7.22 -12.16 -11.57
CA CYS A 171 -6.71 -12.02 -10.21
C CYS A 171 -5.20 -12.26 -10.11
N THR A 172 -4.66 -13.25 -10.83
CA THR A 172 -3.22 -13.55 -10.89
C THR A 172 -2.44 -12.40 -11.52
N GLU A 173 -2.99 -11.76 -12.55
CA GLU A 173 -2.39 -10.58 -13.20
C GLU A 173 -2.39 -9.38 -12.25
N MET A 174 -3.47 -9.17 -11.48
CA MET A 174 -3.49 -8.14 -10.43
C MET A 174 -2.46 -8.43 -9.33
N GLU A 175 -2.28 -9.67 -8.90
CA GLU A 175 -1.23 -10.05 -7.94
C GLU A 175 0.15 -9.66 -8.47
N ARG A 176 0.47 -10.00 -9.72
CA ARG A 176 1.73 -9.63 -10.37
C ARG A 176 1.90 -8.11 -10.47
N VAL A 177 0.85 -7.37 -10.82
CA VAL A 177 0.87 -5.89 -10.87
C VAL A 177 1.23 -5.28 -9.51
N PHE A 178 0.73 -5.85 -8.42
CA PHE A 178 1.03 -5.41 -7.05
C PHE A 178 2.35 -5.97 -6.49
N GLY A 179 3.00 -6.88 -7.23
CA GLY A 179 4.23 -7.56 -6.84
C GLY A 179 4.04 -8.71 -5.84
N PHE A 180 2.82 -9.20 -5.66
CA PHE A 180 2.57 -10.42 -4.88
C PHE A 180 3.00 -11.66 -5.66
N PRO A 181 3.35 -12.76 -4.95
CA PRO A 181 3.41 -14.08 -5.56
C PRO A 181 2.10 -14.42 -6.28
N VAL A 182 2.20 -15.15 -7.39
CA VAL A 182 1.01 -15.63 -8.11
C VAL A 182 0.23 -16.59 -7.22
N HIS A 183 -1.10 -16.49 -7.21
CA HIS A 183 -2.03 -17.22 -6.33
C HIS A 183 -1.99 -16.83 -4.85
N TYR A 184 -1.33 -15.72 -4.49
CA TYR A 184 -1.24 -15.28 -3.08
C TYR A 184 -2.61 -15.06 -2.42
N THR A 185 -3.61 -14.60 -3.18
CA THR A 185 -4.99 -14.40 -2.69
C THR A 185 -5.94 -15.53 -3.08
N ASP A 186 -5.42 -16.67 -3.55
CA ASP A 186 -6.22 -17.82 -3.93
C ASP A 186 -6.52 -18.72 -2.73
N VAL A 187 -7.26 -18.16 -1.78
CA VAL A 187 -7.60 -18.79 -0.50
C VAL A 187 -9.08 -18.66 -0.21
N SER A 188 -9.62 -19.55 0.62
CA SER A 188 -10.97 -19.45 1.20
C SER A 188 -12.11 -19.30 0.18
N ASN A 189 -11.96 -19.87 -1.04
CA ASN A 189 -12.95 -19.81 -2.12
C ASN A 189 -13.45 -18.38 -2.42
N MET A 190 -12.54 -17.39 -2.36
CA MET A 190 -12.89 -16.00 -2.57
C MET A 190 -13.33 -15.72 -4.01
N SER A 191 -14.44 -15.00 -4.15
CA SER A 191 -14.86 -14.46 -5.45
C SER A 191 -13.81 -13.50 -6.03
N ARG A 192 -13.84 -13.30 -7.36
CA ARG A 192 -12.98 -12.31 -8.04
C ARG A 192 -13.06 -10.93 -7.38
N LEU A 193 -14.26 -10.49 -7.00
CA LEU A 193 -14.46 -9.19 -6.36
C LEU A 193 -13.87 -9.15 -4.94
N ALA A 194 -13.95 -10.24 -4.19
CA ALA A 194 -13.33 -10.33 -2.87
C ALA A 194 -11.79 -10.22 -2.97
N ARG A 195 -11.17 -10.96 -3.89
CA ARG A 195 -9.72 -10.86 -4.18
C ARG A 195 -9.33 -9.45 -4.62
N GLN A 196 -10.10 -8.82 -5.51
CA GLN A 196 -9.87 -7.43 -5.91
C GLN A 196 -10.00 -6.45 -4.73
N ARG A 197 -10.96 -6.65 -3.81
CA ARG A 197 -11.12 -5.80 -2.63
C ARG A 197 -9.91 -5.89 -1.69
N LEU A 198 -9.33 -7.07 -1.52
CA LEU A 198 -8.11 -7.26 -0.74
C LEU A 198 -6.92 -6.58 -1.41
N LEU A 199 -6.63 -6.93 -2.67
CA LEU A 199 -5.50 -6.37 -3.43
C LEU A 199 -5.64 -4.84 -3.58
N GLY A 200 -6.83 -4.33 -3.88
CA GLY A 200 -7.06 -2.89 -4.03
C GLY A 200 -6.66 -2.06 -2.81
N ARG A 201 -6.73 -2.64 -1.60
CA ARG A 201 -6.36 -2.01 -0.32
C ARG A 201 -4.93 -2.32 0.13
N SER A 202 -4.27 -3.31 -0.46
CA SER A 202 -2.93 -3.74 -0.03
C SER A 202 -1.86 -2.71 -0.38
N TRP A 203 -0.67 -2.86 0.17
CA TRP A 203 0.49 -2.12 -0.32
C TRP A 203 1.04 -2.70 -1.64
N SER A 204 1.86 -1.91 -2.32
CA SER A 204 2.69 -2.41 -3.42
C SER A 204 3.92 -3.09 -2.81
N VAL A 205 4.07 -4.39 -3.06
CA VAL A 205 5.17 -5.20 -2.52
C VAL A 205 6.56 -4.60 -2.83
N PRO A 206 6.89 -4.18 -4.08
CA PRO A 206 8.20 -3.62 -4.37
C PRO A 206 8.49 -2.30 -3.63
N VAL A 207 7.45 -1.49 -3.36
CA VAL A 207 7.59 -0.26 -2.57
C VAL A 207 7.89 -0.58 -1.10
N ILE A 208 7.20 -1.54 -0.50
CA ILE A 208 7.47 -1.95 0.89
C ILE A 208 8.82 -2.63 1.01
N ARG A 209 9.20 -3.48 0.05
CA ARG A 209 10.55 -4.06 -0.04
C ARG A 209 11.61 -2.97 -0.09
N HIS A 210 11.40 -1.91 -0.88
CA HIS A 210 12.30 -0.76 -0.88
C HIS A 210 12.39 -0.14 0.53
N LEU A 211 11.26 0.21 1.15
CA LEU A 211 11.25 0.85 2.47
C LEU A 211 11.92 -0.02 3.55
N PHE A 212 11.71 -1.33 3.54
CA PHE A 212 12.25 -2.26 4.54
C PHE A 212 13.67 -2.74 4.26
N ALA A 213 14.21 -2.55 3.06
CA ALA A 213 15.54 -3.07 2.70
C ALA A 213 16.66 -2.72 3.70
N PRO A 214 16.74 -1.48 4.25
CA PRO A 214 17.79 -1.12 5.21
C PRO A 214 17.67 -1.82 6.57
N LEU A 215 16.50 -2.38 6.91
CA LEU A 215 16.31 -3.08 8.18
C LEU A 215 17.17 -4.35 8.30
N LYS A 216 17.68 -4.88 7.19
CA LYS A 216 18.63 -5.99 7.18
C LYS A 216 19.94 -5.70 7.93
N GLU A 217 20.29 -4.42 8.09
CA GLU A 217 21.49 -4.01 8.84
C GLU A 217 21.25 -3.99 10.36
N TYR A 218 19.99 -4.10 10.80
CA TYR A 218 19.60 -3.99 12.21
C TYR A 218 19.10 -5.31 12.81
N PHE A 219 18.71 -6.27 11.97
CA PHE A 219 18.11 -7.54 12.39
C PHE A 219 18.81 -8.74 11.77
N ALA A 220 18.64 -9.91 12.40
CA ALA A 220 19.15 -11.16 11.88
C ALA A 220 18.60 -11.46 10.47
N CYS A 221 19.47 -11.98 9.60
CA CYS A 221 19.11 -12.44 8.26
C CYS A 221 19.14 -13.97 8.23
N VAL A 222 18.15 -14.56 7.53
CA VAL A 222 18.05 -16.00 7.25
C VAL A 222 18.50 -16.28 5.82
#